data_AF-A0AAW1TKX2-F1
#
_entry.id   AF-A0AAW1TKX2-F1
#
_cell.length_a   1.000
_cell.length_b   1.000
_cell.length_c   1.000
_cell.angle_alpha   90.00
_cell.angle_beta   90.00
_cell.angle_gamma   90.00
#
_symmetry.space_group_name_H-M   'P 1'
#
loop_
_entity.id
_entity.type
_entity.pdbx_description
1 polymer ?
#
loop_
_entity_poly.entity_id
_entity_poly.type
_entity_poly.pdbx_seq_one_letter_code
_entity_poly.pdbx_strand_id
1 'polypeptide(L)'
;MPPKKEPKKQAAEAEPAADEGLKLEVSKLELERAGLQTEITLLTDQLHSRDIEIRQLEQEAYLLSARLSKATSDYGDILDHKEAQAKAAERRCAVLEDEVINLKDELHEATERATKLSEETMEQAVQLEAAQDSKAQLQQLQDTIKKQDAVLLGQRSEMQTLTDELQTVQAEVKISHGRIADLTLKTQGTKEFKILFCEPWLVSSSRMRLTGDLPLLRDNGSLTCLGGKVLLMLGGDGKGGQGERELAILNIDSLAWQSGTMPRAQEMVAGHTATPVHRNKVLVYGGLRELGLTHDIYMLYTDTLKWVLLNARGTIKPSPRQCHTATCLLDKVFIFGGQTEDGNLLNDMWQWDLETLQWAQIMYIQTIGGANTTPPTPRRGASMVVSEDGRKLWLFGGNNGHGSLNDLYSFDIDSCMWCQVSVVGIVPEARELHSAAMIGRYLVVSKGIVDLGPNAVRPLTDTLALDTSSPSWETLDDWAPGFALAKPRAAISTFYGNRLYSIRHNRSERVDELQVLEFTLPEDIERMQRERKRLNVASETLAICSEAICTSTSIAISWRPPTKNADRITNFKVMMATTYGIVKTVYIGAKQQCLVNNLKTSQDYVFCIKASYDDGSILWSESQSFSTKA
;
A
#
# COMPACT_ATOMS: atom_id res chain seq x y z
N MET A 1 95.55 91.49 -43.46
CA MET A 1 96.43 92.18 -44.45
C MET A 1 96.66 91.24 -45.63
N PRO A 2 96.72 91.78 -46.86
CA PRO A 2 96.20 91.23 -48.13
C PRO A 2 97.27 90.41 -48.90
N PRO A 3 97.11 89.95 -50.18
CA PRO A 3 96.06 90.14 -51.22
C PRO A 3 95.59 88.82 -51.89
N LYS A 4 94.51 88.69 -52.70
CA LYS A 4 93.99 89.37 -53.91
C LYS A 4 94.80 89.14 -55.22
N LYS A 5 94.08 88.62 -56.23
CA LYS A 5 94.24 88.70 -57.72
C LYS A 5 94.80 87.49 -58.47
N GLU A 6 93.89 86.75 -59.13
CA GLU A 6 93.60 86.74 -60.60
C GLU A 6 94.76 87.02 -61.61
N PRO A 7 94.58 86.73 -62.91
CA PRO A 7 94.51 85.43 -63.59
C PRO A 7 95.56 85.39 -64.74
N LYS A 8 95.71 84.28 -65.48
CA LYS A 8 96.16 84.36 -66.88
C LYS A 8 95.72 83.14 -67.67
N LYS A 9 94.90 83.43 -68.68
CA LYS A 9 94.35 82.55 -69.70
C LYS A 9 95.27 82.61 -70.94
N GLN A 10 95.16 81.58 -71.78
CA GLN A 10 95.70 81.40 -73.16
C GLN A 10 97.10 80.77 -73.22
N ALA A 11 97.40 79.76 -74.04
CA ALA A 11 96.74 79.14 -75.20
C ALA A 11 97.12 77.63 -75.19
N ALA A 12 96.21 76.67 -75.33
CA ALA A 12 95.56 76.20 -76.57
C ALA A 12 96.55 75.76 -77.66
N GLU A 13 96.90 74.46 -77.68
CA GLU A 13 97.16 73.69 -78.91
C GLU A 13 97.11 72.16 -78.64
N ALA A 14 96.02 71.55 -79.09
CA ALA A 14 95.83 70.20 -79.66
C ALA A 14 96.39 68.92 -78.97
N GLU A 15 95.49 68.16 -78.34
CA GLU A 15 95.41 66.68 -78.46
C GLU A 15 93.92 66.23 -78.51
N PRO A 16 93.32 65.97 -79.68
CA PRO A 16 91.92 65.55 -79.81
C PRO A 16 91.78 64.02 -79.99
N ALA A 17 92.51 63.21 -79.22
CA ALA A 17 92.42 61.75 -79.31
C ALA A 17 92.31 61.03 -77.94
N ALA A 18 92.79 61.62 -76.85
CA ALA A 18 92.65 61.04 -75.51
C ALA A 18 91.29 61.35 -74.85
N ASP A 19 90.66 62.47 -75.20
CA ASP A 19 89.43 62.97 -74.57
C ASP A 19 88.15 62.26 -75.06
N GLU A 20 88.11 61.76 -76.30
CA GLU A 20 87.00 60.94 -76.80
C GLU A 20 87.02 59.50 -76.24
N GLY A 21 88.21 58.90 -76.07
CA GLY A 21 88.36 57.57 -75.47
C GLY A 21 87.91 57.53 -74.00
N LEU A 22 88.31 58.54 -73.22
CA LEU A 22 87.87 58.70 -71.83
C LEU A 22 86.36 58.95 -71.72
N LYS A 23 85.76 59.72 -72.64
CA LYS A 23 84.30 59.94 -72.66
C LYS A 23 83.52 58.67 -72.98
N LEU A 24 84.02 57.84 -73.90
CA LEU A 24 83.40 56.55 -74.23
C LEU A 24 83.47 55.58 -73.04
N GLU A 25 84.60 55.57 -72.33
CA GLU A 25 84.81 54.72 -71.15
C GLU A 25 83.96 55.18 -69.95
N VAL A 26 83.84 56.50 -69.73
CA VAL A 26 82.90 57.06 -68.75
C VAL A 26 81.46 56.67 -69.08
N SER A 27 81.03 56.77 -70.35
CA SER A 27 79.68 56.37 -70.76
C SER A 27 79.42 54.88 -70.55
N LYS A 28 80.42 54.03 -70.79
CA LYS A 28 80.33 52.58 -70.54
C LYS A 28 80.21 52.28 -69.04
N LEU A 29 81.00 52.96 -68.20
CA LEU A 29 80.93 52.85 -66.73
C LEU A 29 79.61 53.40 -66.17
N GLU A 30 79.05 54.45 -66.77
CA GLU A 30 77.73 54.98 -66.38
C GLU A 30 76.59 54.01 -66.72
N LEU A 31 76.67 53.33 -67.87
CA LEU A 31 75.72 52.29 -68.24
C LEU A 31 75.82 51.07 -67.31
N GLU A 32 77.04 50.64 -66.99
CA GLU A 32 77.31 49.55 -66.05
C GLU A 32 76.84 49.91 -64.63
N ARG A 33 77.09 51.14 -64.19
CA ARG A 33 76.57 51.68 -62.92
C ARG A 33 75.04 51.70 -62.90
N ALA A 34 74.39 52.11 -63.98
CA ALA A 34 72.94 52.09 -64.07
C ALA A 34 72.39 50.65 -64.02
N GLY A 35 73.04 49.70 -64.69
CA GLY A 35 72.73 48.27 -64.62
C GLY A 35 72.84 47.73 -63.18
N LEU A 36 73.97 47.99 -62.52
CA LEU A 36 74.18 47.61 -61.12
C LEU A 36 73.17 48.28 -60.19
N GLN A 37 72.78 49.53 -60.44
CA GLN A 37 71.77 50.22 -59.65
C GLN A 37 70.40 49.52 -59.77
N THR A 38 70.03 49.08 -60.97
CA THR A 38 68.77 48.32 -61.18
C THR A 38 68.80 46.94 -60.51
N GLU A 39 69.95 46.26 -60.55
CA GLU A 39 70.14 44.98 -59.88
C GLU A 39 70.07 45.13 -58.34
N ILE A 40 70.68 46.19 -57.80
CA ILE A 40 70.57 46.53 -56.38
C ILE A 40 69.13 46.79 -55.98
N THR A 41 68.35 47.52 -56.77
CA THR A 41 66.92 47.76 -56.46
C THR A 41 66.12 46.46 -56.47
N LEU A 42 66.36 45.58 -57.47
CA LEU A 42 65.68 44.30 -57.55
C LEU A 42 66.02 43.40 -56.34
N LEU A 43 67.30 43.31 -55.98
CA LEU A 43 67.75 42.53 -54.83
C LEU A 43 67.21 43.11 -53.52
N THR A 44 67.08 44.43 -53.41
CA THR A 44 66.51 45.10 -52.23
C THR A 44 65.03 44.78 -52.08
N ASP A 45 64.27 44.80 -53.17
CA ASP A 45 62.84 44.43 -53.17
C ASP A 45 62.65 42.95 -52.84
N GLN A 46 63.50 42.07 -53.39
CA GLN A 46 63.51 40.64 -53.05
C GLN A 46 63.84 40.41 -51.58
N LEU A 47 64.83 41.12 -51.03
CA LEU A 47 65.19 41.06 -49.62
C LEU A 47 64.03 41.52 -48.73
N HIS A 48 63.38 42.62 -49.09
CA HIS A 48 62.21 43.13 -48.37
C HIS A 48 61.04 42.14 -48.38
N SER A 49 60.77 41.51 -49.54
CA SER A 49 59.75 40.47 -49.65
C SER A 49 60.08 39.25 -48.78
N ARG A 50 61.34 38.83 -48.74
CA ARG A 50 61.80 37.71 -47.90
C ARG A 50 61.71 38.05 -46.41
N ASP A 51 62.03 39.28 -46.01
CA ASP A 51 61.88 39.74 -44.62
C ASP A 51 60.42 39.71 -44.15
N ILE A 52 59.48 40.08 -45.02
CA ILE A 52 58.04 39.99 -44.71
C ILE A 52 57.62 38.53 -44.51
N GLU A 53 58.05 37.65 -45.41
CA GLU A 53 57.76 36.21 -45.35
C GLU A 53 58.34 35.57 -44.07
N ILE A 54 59.57 35.93 -43.68
CA ILE A 54 60.19 35.48 -42.43
C ILE A 54 59.36 35.93 -41.22
N ARG A 55 58.97 37.20 -41.15
CA ARG A 55 58.15 37.70 -40.02
C ARG A 55 56.79 37.01 -39.93
N GLN A 56 56.18 36.69 -41.07
CA GLN A 56 54.93 35.93 -41.09
C GLN A 56 55.12 34.52 -40.53
N LEU A 57 56.17 33.81 -40.97
CA LEU A 57 56.50 32.48 -40.47
C LEU A 57 56.85 32.48 -38.98
N GLU A 58 57.57 33.50 -38.50
CA GLU A 58 57.86 33.66 -37.07
C GLU A 58 56.58 33.84 -36.24
N GLN A 59 55.62 34.63 -36.74
CA GLN A 59 54.33 34.82 -36.09
C GLN A 59 53.50 33.53 -36.07
N GLU A 60 53.48 32.77 -37.16
CA GLU A 60 52.82 31.48 -37.24
C GLU A 60 53.45 30.45 -36.29
N ALA A 61 54.79 30.39 -36.24
CA ALA A 61 55.52 29.52 -35.33
C ALA A 61 55.21 29.87 -33.86
N TYR A 62 55.15 31.16 -33.53
CA TYR A 62 54.75 31.62 -32.20
C TYR A 62 53.33 31.18 -31.84
N LEU A 63 52.36 31.37 -32.73
CA LEU A 63 50.97 30.93 -32.52
C LEU A 63 50.85 29.42 -32.34
N LEU A 64 51.58 28.64 -33.14
CA LEU A 64 51.62 27.18 -33.01
C LEU A 64 52.23 26.75 -31.66
N SER A 65 53.32 27.39 -31.23
CA SER A 65 53.96 27.10 -29.95
C SER A 65 53.02 27.38 -28.76
N ALA A 66 52.26 28.48 -28.81
CA ALA A 66 51.29 28.83 -27.78
C ALA A 66 50.11 27.84 -27.73
N ARG A 67 49.62 27.38 -28.89
CA ARG A 67 48.59 26.34 -28.98
C ARG A 67 49.09 25.01 -28.41
N LEU A 68 50.32 24.62 -28.74
CA LEU A 68 50.92 23.39 -28.23
C LEU A 68 51.08 23.45 -26.71
N SER A 69 51.61 24.55 -26.17
CA SER A 69 51.77 24.74 -24.72
C SER A 69 50.43 24.68 -23.97
N LYS A 70 49.37 25.28 -24.54
CA LYS A 70 48.03 25.21 -23.94
C LYS A 70 47.49 23.77 -23.96
N ALA A 71 47.60 23.08 -25.10
CA ALA A 71 47.17 21.69 -25.20
C ALA A 71 47.91 20.79 -24.19
N THR A 72 49.22 20.97 -24.01
CA THR A 72 50.00 20.22 -23.02
C THR A 72 49.53 20.48 -21.59
N SER A 73 49.15 21.72 -21.24
CA SER A 73 48.57 22.05 -19.94
C SER A 73 47.21 21.36 -19.73
N ASP A 74 46.32 21.45 -20.72
CA ASP A 74 44.98 20.84 -20.64
C ASP A 74 45.07 19.31 -20.51
N TYR A 75 46.04 18.66 -21.17
CA TYR A 75 46.30 17.22 -20.99
C TYR A 75 46.83 16.88 -19.60
N GLY A 76 47.62 17.76 -18.97
CA GLY A 76 48.08 17.60 -17.58
C GLY A 76 46.90 17.57 -16.61
N ASP A 77 45.99 18.54 -16.71
CA ASP A 77 44.81 18.63 -15.84
C ASP A 77 43.87 17.41 -16.00
N ILE A 78 43.72 16.91 -17.23
CA ILE A 78 42.94 15.68 -17.50
C ILE A 78 43.60 14.47 -16.85
N LEU A 79 44.93 14.36 -16.90
CA LEU A 79 45.67 13.23 -16.35
C LEU A 79 45.59 13.23 -14.81
N ASP A 80 45.74 14.38 -14.17
CA ASP A 80 45.58 14.55 -12.72
C ASP A 80 44.16 14.18 -12.26
N HIS A 81 43.14 14.61 -13.02
CA HIS A 81 41.76 14.23 -12.74
C HIS A 81 41.53 12.72 -12.88
N LYS A 82 42.15 12.09 -13.88
CA LYS A 82 42.06 10.63 -14.08
C LYS A 82 42.80 9.85 -13.01
N GLU A 83 43.95 10.32 -12.54
CA GLU A 83 44.67 9.73 -11.42
C GLU A 83 43.85 9.84 -10.11
N ALA A 84 43.19 10.98 -9.88
CA ALA A 84 42.28 11.14 -8.75
C ALA A 84 41.06 10.20 -8.82
N GLN A 85 40.48 10.03 -10.01
CA GLN A 85 39.40 9.05 -10.24
C GLN A 85 39.86 7.62 -9.99
N ALA A 86 41.07 7.25 -10.44
CA ALA A 86 41.63 5.91 -10.22
C ALA A 86 41.86 5.64 -8.73
N LYS A 87 42.47 6.58 -7.99
CA LYS A 87 42.66 6.45 -6.53
C LYS A 87 41.34 6.37 -5.77
N ALA A 88 40.31 7.09 -6.21
CA ALA A 88 38.97 7.00 -5.62
C ALA A 88 38.32 5.63 -5.88
N ALA A 89 38.51 5.07 -7.08
CA ALA A 89 38.03 3.73 -7.42
C ALA A 89 38.75 2.63 -6.60
N GLU A 90 40.08 2.73 -6.44
CA GLU A 90 40.86 1.80 -5.61
C GLU A 90 40.37 1.78 -4.15
N ARG A 91 40.11 2.95 -3.55
CA ARG A 91 39.54 3.04 -2.20
C ARG A 91 38.17 2.39 -2.10
N ARG A 92 37.33 2.55 -3.14
CA ARG A 92 36.00 1.92 -3.19
C ARG A 92 36.10 0.40 -3.28
N CYS A 93 37.05 -0.12 -4.07
CA CYS A 93 37.30 -1.56 -4.14
C CYS A 93 37.72 -2.12 -2.77
N ALA A 94 38.61 -1.44 -2.05
CA ALA A 94 39.02 -1.87 -0.71
C ALA A 94 37.85 -1.95 0.28
N VAL A 95 36.95 -0.94 0.28
CA VAL A 95 35.74 -0.97 1.12
C VAL A 95 34.81 -2.14 0.76
N LEU A 96 34.64 -2.41 -0.53
CA LEU A 96 33.81 -3.53 -1.00
C LEU A 96 34.43 -4.89 -0.65
N GLU A 97 35.76 -5.01 -0.65
CA GLU A 97 36.45 -6.22 -0.22
C GLU A 97 36.21 -6.52 1.26
N ASP A 98 36.25 -5.48 2.12
CA ASP A 98 35.93 -5.61 3.55
C ASP A 98 34.44 -6.00 3.76
N GLU A 99 33.52 -5.41 2.99
CA GLU A 99 32.10 -5.78 3.04
C GLU A 99 31.86 -7.24 2.62
N VAL A 100 32.57 -7.73 1.60
CA VAL A 100 32.47 -9.13 1.15
C VAL A 100 32.99 -10.09 2.23
N ILE A 101 34.02 -9.70 2.99
CA ILE A 101 34.51 -10.51 4.12
C ILE A 101 33.41 -10.60 5.20
N ASN A 102 32.82 -9.47 5.60
CA ASN A 102 31.75 -9.46 6.60
C ASN A 102 30.54 -10.30 6.17
N LEU A 103 30.11 -10.19 4.90
CA LEU A 103 28.99 -10.96 4.37
C LEU A 103 29.27 -12.47 4.34
N LYS A 104 30.53 -12.89 4.14
CA LYS A 104 30.91 -14.31 4.21
C LYS A 104 30.80 -14.85 5.63
N ASP A 105 31.16 -14.06 6.63
CA ASP A 105 31.05 -14.44 8.03
C ASP A 105 29.58 -14.55 8.46
N GLU A 106 28.74 -13.59 8.07
CA GLU A 106 27.29 -13.66 8.30
C GLU A 106 26.63 -14.86 7.63
N LEU A 107 27.05 -15.19 6.39
CA LEU A 107 26.57 -16.37 5.68
C LEU A 107 26.98 -17.67 6.40
N HIS A 108 28.19 -17.72 6.96
CA HIS A 108 28.66 -18.86 7.73
C HIS A 108 27.79 -19.07 8.99
N GLU A 109 27.53 -18.00 9.75
CA GLU A 109 26.65 -18.08 10.93
C GLU A 109 25.22 -18.49 10.57
N ALA A 110 24.67 -17.94 9.48
CA ALA A 110 23.32 -18.28 9.03
C ALA A 110 23.22 -19.76 8.63
N THR A 111 24.25 -20.29 7.97
CA THR A 111 24.33 -21.70 7.59
C THR A 111 24.37 -22.61 8.82
N GLU A 112 25.14 -22.24 9.86
CA GLU A 112 25.20 -23.01 11.11
C GLU A 112 23.86 -23.00 11.87
N ARG A 113 23.12 -21.88 11.83
CA ARG A 113 21.76 -21.81 12.40
C ARG A 113 20.78 -22.69 11.62
N ALA A 114 20.87 -22.70 10.29
CA ALA A 114 20.02 -23.53 9.45
C ALA A 114 20.27 -25.03 9.68
N THR A 115 21.53 -25.45 9.87
CA THR A 115 21.83 -26.85 10.22
C THR A 115 21.25 -27.24 11.58
N LYS A 116 21.35 -26.38 12.60
CA LYS A 116 20.75 -26.64 13.92
C LYS A 116 19.22 -26.77 13.85
N LEU A 117 18.57 -25.86 13.13
CA LEU A 117 17.11 -25.92 12.91
C LEU A 117 16.71 -27.20 12.15
N SER A 118 17.51 -27.64 11.17
CA SER A 118 17.26 -28.89 10.47
C SER A 118 17.35 -30.11 11.40
N GLU A 119 18.31 -30.14 12.32
CA GLU A 119 18.43 -31.19 13.33
C GLU A 119 17.20 -31.21 14.27
N GLU A 120 16.78 -30.04 14.76
CA GLU A 120 15.58 -29.91 15.60
C GLU A 120 14.29 -30.36 14.88
N THR A 121 14.14 -30.04 13.58
CA THR A 121 12.99 -30.50 12.80
C THR A 121 12.98 -32.02 12.62
N MET A 122 14.15 -32.65 12.51
CA MET A 122 14.26 -34.11 12.43
C MET A 122 13.87 -34.78 13.75
N GLU A 123 14.27 -34.20 14.89
CA GLU A 123 13.84 -34.67 16.21
C GLU A 123 12.31 -34.56 16.40
N GLN A 124 11.71 -33.45 15.96
CA GLN A 124 10.26 -33.26 16.03
C GLN A 124 9.49 -34.23 15.12
N ALA A 125 10.04 -34.56 13.94
CA ALA A 125 9.44 -35.56 13.05
C ALA A 125 9.38 -36.96 13.70
N VAL A 126 10.44 -37.36 14.41
CA VAL A 126 10.47 -38.63 15.16
C VAL A 126 9.42 -38.63 16.29
N GLN A 127 9.23 -37.51 16.99
CA GLN A 127 8.18 -37.39 18.01
C GLN A 127 6.77 -37.47 17.42
N LEU A 128 6.57 -36.94 16.21
CA LEU A 128 5.29 -37.00 15.50
C LEU A 128 4.93 -38.44 15.10
N GLU A 129 5.90 -39.24 14.67
CA GLU A 129 5.71 -40.66 14.34
C GLU A 129 5.30 -41.47 15.59
N ALA A 130 5.95 -41.24 16.73
CA ALA A 130 5.55 -41.84 18.01
C ALA A 130 4.12 -41.44 18.47
N ALA A 131 3.69 -40.21 18.15
CA ALA A 131 2.32 -39.76 18.41
C ALA A 131 1.29 -40.44 17.47
N GLN A 132 1.67 -40.73 16.22
CA GLN A 132 0.83 -41.47 15.28
C GLN A 132 0.63 -42.93 15.71
N ASP A 133 1.67 -43.58 16.24
CA ASP A 133 1.56 -44.92 16.83
C ASP A 133 0.60 -44.95 18.03
N SER A 134 0.66 -43.94 18.88
CA SER A 134 -0.25 -43.79 20.02
C SER A 134 -1.71 -43.59 19.56
N LYS A 135 -1.92 -42.91 18.42
CA LYS A 135 -3.24 -42.73 17.80
C LYS A 135 -3.77 -44.04 17.20
N ALA A 136 -2.90 -44.89 16.63
CA ALA A 136 -3.28 -46.21 16.14
C ALA A 136 -3.75 -47.13 17.29
N GLN A 137 -3.10 -47.06 18.46
CA GLN A 137 -3.52 -47.78 19.67
C GLN A 137 -4.91 -47.33 20.16
N LEU A 138 -5.19 -46.02 20.10
CA LEU A 138 -6.51 -45.46 20.40
C LEU A 138 -7.61 -45.98 19.45
N GLN A 139 -7.30 -46.12 18.16
CA GLN A 139 -8.22 -46.66 17.17
C GLN A 139 -8.55 -48.15 17.47
N GLN A 140 -7.55 -48.93 17.89
CA GLN A 140 -7.72 -50.33 18.26
C GLN A 140 -8.58 -50.50 19.53
N LEU A 141 -8.44 -49.59 20.50
CA LEU A 141 -9.31 -49.52 21.68
C LEU A 141 -10.75 -49.16 21.30
N GLN A 142 -10.95 -48.23 20.35
CA GLN A 142 -12.28 -47.88 19.84
C GLN A 142 -12.98 -49.04 19.14
N ASP A 143 -12.26 -49.88 18.40
CA ASP A 143 -12.85 -51.08 17.78
C ASP A 143 -13.15 -52.18 18.80
N THR A 144 -12.46 -52.19 19.94
CA THR A 144 -12.77 -53.06 21.09
C THR A 144 -14.05 -52.60 21.80
N ILE A 145 -14.27 -51.28 21.90
CA ILE A 145 -15.51 -50.67 22.42
C ILE A 145 -16.71 -51.01 21.50
N LYS A 146 -16.56 -50.95 20.18
CA LYS A 146 -17.62 -51.36 19.23
C LYS A 146 -18.04 -52.82 19.39
N LYS A 147 -17.12 -53.71 19.77
CA LYS A 147 -17.44 -55.12 20.06
C LYS A 147 -18.23 -55.27 21.37
N GLN A 148 -18.00 -54.40 22.36
CA GLN A 148 -18.80 -54.35 23.59
C GLN A 148 -20.20 -53.74 23.35
N ASP A 149 -20.32 -52.78 22.43
CA ASP A 149 -21.62 -52.21 22.01
C ASP A 149 -22.56 -53.23 21.35
N ALA A 150 -22.03 -54.28 20.70
CA ALA A 150 -22.85 -55.36 20.15
C ALA A 150 -23.54 -56.21 21.24
N VAL A 151 -22.95 -56.29 22.44
CA VAL A 151 -23.54 -56.99 23.61
C VAL A 151 -24.61 -56.12 24.28
N LEU A 152 -24.45 -54.80 24.25
CA LEU A 152 -25.44 -53.83 24.74
C LEU A 152 -26.67 -53.70 23.82
N LEU A 153 -26.58 -54.15 22.56
CA LEU A 153 -27.69 -54.11 21.60
C LEU A 153 -28.85 -55.05 21.97
N GLY A 154 -28.60 -56.08 22.79
CA GLY A 154 -29.64 -56.92 23.39
C GLY A 154 -30.37 -56.25 24.57
N GLN A 155 -29.79 -55.21 25.17
CA GLN A 155 -30.40 -54.42 26.25
C GLN A 155 -31.08 -53.14 25.73
N ARG A 156 -30.93 -52.82 24.44
CA ARG A 156 -31.55 -51.64 23.79
C ARG A 156 -32.99 -51.85 23.32
N SER A 157 -33.51 -53.07 23.30
CA SER A 157 -34.93 -53.30 22.98
C SER A 157 -35.88 -52.73 24.04
N GLU A 158 -35.40 -52.51 25.28
CA GLU A 158 -36.13 -51.83 26.36
C GLU A 158 -36.03 -50.29 26.29
N MET A 159 -35.08 -49.73 25.54
CA MET A 159 -34.98 -48.27 25.28
C MET A 159 -35.70 -47.82 24.00
N GLN A 160 -36.35 -48.74 23.28
CA GLN A 160 -37.13 -48.40 22.09
C GLN A 160 -38.46 -47.70 22.46
N THR A 161 -38.96 -47.91 23.68
CA THR A 161 -40.19 -47.28 24.20
C THR A 161 -40.01 -45.83 24.64
N LEU A 162 -38.77 -45.41 24.94
CA LEU A 162 -38.43 -44.01 25.31
C LEU A 162 -38.06 -43.13 24.11
N THR A 163 -37.93 -43.71 22.91
CA THR A 163 -37.57 -42.98 21.68
C THR A 163 -38.79 -42.38 20.98
N ASP A 164 -39.99 -42.92 21.23
CA ASP A 164 -41.25 -42.37 20.71
C ASP A 164 -41.67 -41.06 21.43
N GLU A 165 -41.12 -40.77 22.61
CA GLU A 165 -41.36 -39.52 23.35
C GLU A 165 -40.42 -38.37 22.92
N LEU A 166 -39.39 -38.63 22.11
CA LEU A 166 -38.43 -37.60 21.68
C LEU A 166 -38.81 -36.92 20.35
N GLN A 167 -39.74 -37.51 19.59
CA GLN A 167 -40.27 -36.94 18.34
C GLN A 167 -41.23 -35.77 18.55
N THR A 168 -41.80 -35.61 19.75
CA THR A 168 -42.67 -34.47 20.10
C THR A 168 -41.87 -33.21 20.43
N VAL A 169 -40.64 -33.34 20.94
CA VAL A 169 -39.77 -32.19 21.28
C VAL A 169 -39.08 -31.57 20.05
N GLN A 170 -38.90 -32.33 18.97
CA GLN A 170 -38.35 -31.82 17.70
C GLN A 170 -39.30 -30.87 16.95
N ALA A 171 -40.60 -30.85 17.29
CA ALA A 171 -41.57 -29.93 16.70
C ALA A 171 -41.52 -28.51 17.31
N GLU A 172 -41.10 -28.36 18.57
CA GLU A 172 -41.09 -27.06 19.27
C GLU A 172 -39.82 -26.23 19.04
N VAL A 173 -38.68 -26.87 18.73
CA VAL A 173 -37.42 -26.18 18.39
C VAL A 173 -37.52 -25.37 17.08
N LYS A 174 -38.47 -25.72 16.21
CA LYS A 174 -38.75 -25.02 14.95
C LYS A 174 -39.48 -23.69 15.15
N ILE A 175 -40.19 -23.53 16.27
CA ILE A 175 -40.95 -22.32 16.61
C ILE A 175 -40.04 -21.30 17.32
N SER A 176 -39.05 -21.77 18.07
CA SER A 176 -38.07 -20.93 18.79
C SER A 176 -37.05 -20.26 17.87
N HIS A 177 -36.75 -20.85 16.71
CA HIS A 177 -35.91 -20.22 15.66
C HIS A 177 -36.57 -19.02 14.97
N GLY A 178 -37.90 -18.89 15.04
CA GLY A 178 -38.64 -17.77 14.46
C GLY A 178 -38.60 -16.49 15.31
N ARG A 179 -38.29 -16.58 16.61
CA ARG A 179 -38.35 -15.44 17.55
C ARG A 179 -36.99 -14.76 17.84
N ILE A 180 -35.87 -15.37 17.44
CA ILE A 180 -34.54 -14.73 17.49
C ILE A 180 -34.30 -13.87 16.22
N ALA A 181 -35.11 -14.03 15.18
CA ALA A 181 -35.04 -13.22 13.95
C ALA A 181 -35.62 -11.80 14.08
N ASP A 182 -36.44 -11.52 15.10
CA ASP A 182 -37.18 -10.25 15.22
C ASP A 182 -36.60 -9.24 16.22
N LEU A 183 -35.40 -9.50 16.77
CA LEU A 183 -34.65 -8.53 17.60
C LEU A 183 -33.29 -8.13 17.01
N THR A 184 -33.16 -8.19 15.68
CA THR A 184 -32.00 -7.62 14.96
C THR A 184 -32.44 -6.77 13.77
N LEU A 185 -32.99 -5.60 14.05
CA LEU A 185 -33.09 -4.49 13.09
C LEU A 185 -32.57 -3.25 13.83
N LYS A 186 -31.38 -2.71 13.54
CA LYS A 186 -30.90 -2.28 12.22
C LYS A 186 -29.39 -2.46 12.05
N THR A 187 -29.02 -3.51 11.34
CA THR A 187 -27.99 -3.51 10.29
C THR A 187 -28.29 -4.77 9.50
N GLN A 188 -28.59 -4.67 8.20
CA GLN A 188 -28.68 -5.87 7.36
C GLN A 188 -27.25 -6.39 7.20
N GLY A 189 -26.84 -7.18 8.19
CA GLY A 189 -25.53 -7.77 8.37
C GLY A 189 -25.61 -9.27 8.17
N THR A 190 -25.07 -9.81 7.07
CA THR A 190 -24.93 -11.25 6.88
C THR A 190 -23.49 -11.65 7.24
N LYS A 191 -23.31 -12.73 8.00
CA LYS A 191 -21.99 -13.27 8.39
C LYS A 191 -21.86 -14.68 7.87
N GLU A 192 -20.78 -14.97 7.14
CA GLU A 192 -20.58 -16.28 6.55
C GLU A 192 -19.15 -16.79 6.76
N PHE A 193 -19.05 -18.04 7.21
CA PHE A 193 -17.80 -18.77 7.32
C PHE A 193 -17.51 -19.50 6.02
N LYS A 194 -16.28 -19.40 5.54
CA LYS A 194 -15.81 -20.04 4.32
C LYS A 194 -14.48 -20.72 4.57
N ILE A 195 -14.14 -21.69 3.74
CA ILE A 195 -12.82 -22.28 3.73
C ILE A 195 -12.17 -21.82 2.42
N LEU A 196 -11.07 -21.09 2.50
CA LEU A 196 -10.26 -20.63 1.37
C LEU A 196 -8.83 -21.10 1.59
N PHE A 197 -8.19 -21.65 0.57
CA PHE A 197 -6.82 -22.18 0.69
C PHE A 197 -6.67 -23.19 1.85
N CYS A 198 -7.72 -23.98 2.12
CA CYS A 198 -7.83 -24.89 3.26
C CYS A 198 -7.90 -24.23 4.66
N GLU A 199 -8.11 -22.92 4.74
CA GLU A 199 -8.18 -22.17 6.01
C GLU A 199 -9.54 -21.48 6.20
N PRO A 200 -10.07 -21.37 7.45
CA PRO A 200 -11.38 -20.77 7.69
C PRO A 200 -11.33 -19.23 7.66
N TRP A 201 -12.07 -18.62 6.74
CA TRP A 201 -12.30 -17.19 6.65
C TRP A 201 -13.71 -16.84 7.12
N LEU A 202 -13.85 -15.75 7.86
CA LEU A 202 -15.16 -15.20 8.19
C LEU A 202 -15.35 -13.88 7.43
N VAL A 203 -16.31 -13.85 6.52
CA VAL A 203 -16.69 -12.64 5.79
C VAL A 203 -18.00 -12.12 6.34
N SER A 204 -18.02 -10.88 6.82
CA SER A 204 -19.24 -10.21 7.22
C SER A 204 -19.60 -9.05 6.30
N SER A 205 -20.83 -9.01 5.83
CA SER A 205 -21.35 -7.96 4.97
C SER A 205 -22.40 -7.17 5.72
N SER A 206 -22.13 -5.90 6.00
CA SER A 206 -23.06 -4.99 6.64
C SER A 206 -23.52 -3.89 5.69
N ARG A 207 -24.82 -3.58 5.69
CA ARG A 207 -25.40 -2.47 4.93
C ARG A 207 -25.98 -1.43 5.87
N MET A 208 -25.61 -0.18 5.63
CA MET A 208 -25.96 0.97 6.45
C MET A 208 -26.51 2.09 5.57
N ARG A 209 -27.58 2.73 6.04
CA ARG A 209 -28.16 3.89 5.36
C ARG A 209 -27.47 5.15 5.83
N LEU A 210 -27.08 6.00 4.88
CA LEU A 210 -26.38 7.25 5.12
C LEU A 210 -27.37 8.40 5.26
N THR A 211 -26.99 9.39 6.06
CA THR A 211 -27.77 10.60 6.36
C THR A 211 -26.91 11.85 6.17
N GLY A 212 -27.44 13.04 6.43
CA GLY A 212 -26.71 14.31 6.27
C GLY A 212 -26.72 14.83 4.83
N ASP A 213 -25.66 15.55 4.46
CA ASP A 213 -25.52 16.20 3.15
C ASP A 213 -25.09 15.18 2.09
N LEU A 214 -26.05 14.40 1.59
CA LEU A 214 -25.78 13.29 0.67
C LEU A 214 -25.15 13.82 -0.64
N PRO A 215 -23.90 13.45 -0.97
CA PRO A 215 -23.28 13.89 -2.21
C PRO A 215 -23.89 13.16 -3.41
N LEU A 216 -23.73 13.77 -4.58
CA LEU A 216 -24.00 13.10 -5.86
C LEU A 216 -22.99 11.97 -6.10
N LEU A 217 -23.41 10.96 -6.85
CA LEU A 217 -22.50 9.97 -7.41
C LEU A 217 -21.54 10.68 -8.37
N ARG A 218 -20.26 10.32 -8.26
CA ARG A 218 -19.20 10.87 -9.09
C ARG A 218 -18.39 9.72 -9.68
N ASP A 219 -18.19 9.72 -10.99
CA ASP A 219 -17.35 8.73 -11.64
C ASP A 219 -15.87 9.20 -11.58
N ASN A 220 -14.92 8.27 -11.53
CA ASN A 220 -13.48 8.58 -11.49
C ASN A 220 -13.03 9.51 -10.34
N GLY A 221 -13.82 9.61 -9.27
CA GLY A 221 -13.42 10.21 -8.01
C GLY A 221 -12.59 9.26 -7.17
N SER A 222 -11.91 9.78 -6.15
CA SER A 222 -11.20 8.96 -5.17
C SER A 222 -12.00 8.83 -3.87
N LEU A 223 -12.04 7.62 -3.33
CA LEU A 223 -12.60 7.33 -2.01
C LEU A 223 -11.46 6.86 -1.11
N THR A 224 -11.26 7.57 -0.01
CA THR A 224 -10.13 7.33 0.88
C THR A 224 -10.64 7.16 2.30
N CYS A 225 -10.24 6.07 2.96
CA CYS A 225 -10.59 5.82 4.36
C CYS A 225 -9.43 6.21 5.28
N LEU A 226 -9.76 6.94 6.35
CA LEU A 226 -8.82 7.43 7.36
C LEU A 226 -9.15 6.87 8.72
N GLY A 227 -8.17 6.19 9.32
CA GLY A 227 -8.28 5.67 10.68
C GLY A 227 -9.41 4.66 10.89
N GLY A 228 -10.07 4.19 9.82
CA GLY A 228 -11.26 3.35 9.89
C GLY A 228 -12.51 4.06 10.39
N LYS A 229 -12.48 5.41 10.51
CA LYS A 229 -13.58 6.21 11.07
C LYS A 229 -14.16 7.23 10.11
N VAL A 230 -13.40 7.65 9.11
CA VAL A 230 -13.81 8.69 8.17
C VAL A 230 -13.56 8.23 6.75
N LEU A 231 -14.58 8.32 5.88
CA LEU A 231 -14.41 8.21 4.44
C LEU A 231 -14.42 9.60 3.81
N LEU A 232 -13.43 9.89 2.98
CA LEU A 232 -13.34 11.11 2.19
C LEU A 232 -13.62 10.77 0.74
N MET A 233 -14.60 11.46 0.16
CA MET A 233 -14.89 11.42 -1.26
C MET A 233 -14.38 12.70 -1.90
N LEU A 234 -13.39 12.55 -2.79
CA LEU A 234 -12.66 13.65 -3.41
C LEU A 234 -12.85 13.61 -4.93
N GLY A 235 -13.23 14.76 -5.50
CA GLY A 235 -13.48 14.96 -6.93
C GLY A 235 -14.41 13.91 -7.55
N GLY A 236 -14.26 13.74 -8.86
CA GLY A 236 -15.04 12.88 -9.74
C GLY A 236 -16.05 13.67 -10.59
N ASP A 237 -16.37 13.14 -11.76
CA ASP A 237 -17.31 13.74 -12.71
C ASP A 237 -18.75 13.35 -12.35
N GLY A 238 -19.56 14.36 -12.03
CA GLY A 238 -21.00 14.20 -11.84
C GLY A 238 -21.77 14.36 -13.15
N LYS A 239 -22.86 13.60 -13.31
CA LYS A 239 -23.78 13.80 -14.45
C LYS A 239 -24.51 15.13 -14.31
N GLY A 240 -24.21 16.08 -15.19
CA GLY A 240 -24.95 17.34 -15.30
C GLY A 240 -24.12 18.63 -15.40
N GLY A 241 -22.78 18.55 -15.40
CA GLY A 241 -21.89 19.73 -15.58
C GLY A 241 -21.91 20.76 -14.44
N GLN A 242 -22.91 20.70 -13.56
CA GLN A 242 -23.05 21.46 -12.31
C GLN A 242 -22.84 20.56 -11.08
N GLY A 243 -21.85 19.66 -11.13
CA GLY A 243 -21.51 18.87 -9.95
C GLY A 243 -20.79 19.78 -8.95
N GLU A 244 -21.41 20.10 -7.81
CA GLU A 244 -20.77 20.76 -6.67
C GLU A 244 -19.44 20.04 -6.36
N ARG A 245 -18.34 20.72 -6.70
CA ARG A 245 -16.95 20.24 -6.68
C ARG A 245 -16.40 20.26 -5.25
N GLU A 246 -17.12 19.59 -4.37
CA GLU A 246 -16.94 19.67 -2.93
C GLU A 246 -16.34 18.38 -2.36
N LEU A 247 -15.48 18.54 -1.36
CA LEU A 247 -15.01 17.44 -0.53
C LEU A 247 -16.21 16.92 0.26
N ALA A 248 -16.55 15.64 0.15
CA ALA A 248 -17.59 15.05 1.00
C ALA A 248 -16.94 14.15 2.05
N ILE A 249 -17.33 14.34 3.31
CA ILE A 249 -16.76 13.66 4.46
C ILE A 249 -17.85 12.82 5.10
N LEU A 250 -17.67 11.50 5.12
CA LEU A 250 -18.56 10.59 5.83
C LEU A 250 -17.91 10.16 7.13
N ASN A 251 -18.55 10.48 8.25
CA ASN A 251 -18.20 9.89 9.53
C ASN A 251 -18.88 8.51 9.65
N ILE A 252 -18.09 7.46 9.82
CA ILE A 252 -18.55 6.07 9.89
C ILE A 252 -19.31 5.80 11.20
N ASP A 253 -18.93 6.46 12.30
CA ASP A 253 -19.61 6.29 13.60
C ASP A 253 -21.01 6.93 13.58
N SER A 254 -21.17 8.09 12.94
CA SER A 254 -22.46 8.78 12.84
C SER A 254 -23.27 8.43 11.58
N LEU A 255 -22.66 7.76 10.60
CA LEU A 255 -23.23 7.46 9.28
C LEU A 255 -23.82 8.70 8.58
N ALA A 256 -23.20 9.85 8.78
CA ALA A 256 -23.67 11.14 8.29
C ALA A 256 -22.59 11.79 7.40
N TRP A 257 -23.02 12.22 6.22
CA TRP A 257 -22.22 13.05 5.32
C TRP A 257 -22.18 14.49 5.80
N GLN A 258 -21.02 15.10 5.62
CA GLN A 258 -20.75 16.50 5.85
C GLN A 258 -20.09 17.06 4.60
N SER A 259 -20.58 18.21 4.13
CA SER A 259 -19.89 18.98 3.10
C SER A 259 -18.64 19.64 3.66
N GLY A 260 -17.51 19.40 2.99
CA GLY A 260 -16.24 20.07 3.20
C GLY A 260 -15.97 21.08 2.10
N THR A 261 -15.34 22.21 2.45
CA THR A 261 -14.98 23.25 1.49
C THR A 261 -13.66 22.91 0.81
N MET A 262 -13.68 22.89 -0.54
CA MET A 262 -12.47 22.88 -1.36
C MET A 262 -12.13 24.33 -1.77
N PRO A 263 -10.89 24.80 -1.64
CA PRO A 263 -10.49 26.07 -2.23
C PRO A 263 -10.71 26.05 -3.74
N ARG A 264 -11.32 27.11 -4.30
CA ARG A 264 -11.68 27.21 -5.73
C ARG A 264 -10.51 27.01 -6.70
N ALA A 265 -9.28 27.35 -6.27
CA ALA A 265 -8.05 27.10 -7.02
C ALA A 265 -7.60 25.62 -7.04
N GLN A 266 -8.32 24.74 -6.34
CA GLN A 266 -7.93 23.36 -6.07
C GLN A 266 -8.96 22.32 -6.53
N GLU A 267 -9.93 22.74 -7.34
CA GLU A 267 -11.00 21.87 -7.85
C GLU A 267 -10.43 20.79 -8.78
N MET A 268 -10.34 19.57 -8.25
CA MET A 268 -9.91 18.39 -8.98
C MET A 268 -11.13 17.67 -9.53
N VAL A 269 -11.06 17.35 -10.83
CA VAL A 269 -12.19 16.90 -11.63
C VAL A 269 -12.25 15.38 -11.62
N ALA A 270 -11.21 14.67 -12.07
CA ALA A 270 -11.25 13.21 -12.15
C ALA A 270 -9.86 12.56 -12.21
N GLY A 271 -9.79 11.25 -11.95
CA GLY A 271 -8.60 10.43 -12.24
C GLY A 271 -7.37 10.73 -11.40
N HIS A 272 -7.54 11.37 -10.24
CA HIS A 272 -6.48 11.61 -9.28
C HIS A 272 -6.35 10.45 -8.30
N THR A 273 -5.22 10.38 -7.60
CA THR A 273 -5.06 9.49 -6.45
C THR A 273 -5.16 10.29 -5.16
N ALA A 274 -5.77 9.71 -4.15
CA ALA A 274 -5.84 10.25 -2.79
C ALA A 274 -5.36 9.18 -1.82
N THR A 275 -4.07 9.24 -1.50
CA THR A 275 -3.38 8.23 -0.72
C THR A 275 -3.33 8.69 0.75
N PRO A 276 -3.85 7.90 1.71
CA PRO A 276 -3.63 8.17 3.12
C PRO A 276 -2.13 8.16 3.41
N VAL A 277 -1.64 9.22 4.06
CA VAL A 277 -0.27 9.32 4.54
C VAL A 277 -0.28 9.62 6.03
N HIS A 278 0.49 8.89 6.82
CA HIS A 278 0.37 8.92 8.29
C HIS A 278 -1.09 8.75 8.78
N ARG A 279 -1.43 9.24 9.98
CA ARG A 279 -2.75 9.04 10.60
C ARG A 279 -3.82 10.06 10.19
N ASN A 280 -3.42 11.29 9.86
CA ASN A 280 -4.31 12.45 9.76
C ASN A 280 -4.04 13.32 8.51
N LYS A 281 -3.43 12.72 7.49
CA LYS A 281 -3.07 13.41 6.26
C LYS A 281 -3.45 12.56 5.06
N VAL A 282 -3.85 13.22 3.98
CA VAL A 282 -4.07 12.59 2.68
C VAL A 282 -3.27 13.35 1.65
N LEU A 283 -2.39 12.63 0.95
CA LEU A 283 -1.69 13.16 -0.21
C LEU A 283 -2.55 12.93 -1.44
N VAL A 284 -2.84 14.02 -2.14
CA VAL A 284 -3.62 14.02 -3.37
C VAL A 284 -2.70 14.44 -4.51
N TYR A 285 -2.57 13.59 -5.52
CA TYR A 285 -1.65 13.82 -6.63
C TYR A 285 -2.31 13.60 -7.99
N GLY A 286 -1.95 14.48 -8.93
CA GLY A 286 -2.34 14.39 -10.33
C GLY A 286 -3.84 14.56 -10.60
N GLY A 287 -4.28 13.97 -11.71
CA GLY A 287 -5.65 14.03 -12.19
C GLY A 287 -5.94 15.20 -13.13
N LEU A 288 -7.18 15.26 -13.58
CA LEU A 288 -7.71 16.30 -14.45
C LEU A 288 -8.24 17.47 -13.63
N ARG A 289 -7.94 18.69 -14.06
CA ARG A 289 -8.53 19.95 -13.60
C ARG A 289 -9.27 20.64 -14.75
N GLU A 290 -9.95 21.74 -14.47
CA GLU A 290 -10.58 22.57 -15.51
C GLU A 290 -9.61 23.01 -16.61
N LEU A 291 -8.36 23.28 -16.25
CA LEU A 291 -7.33 23.80 -17.17
C LEU A 291 -6.45 22.71 -17.80
N GLY A 292 -6.76 21.42 -17.58
CA GLY A 292 -5.98 20.29 -18.08
C GLY A 292 -5.43 19.39 -16.96
N LEU A 293 -4.56 18.45 -17.34
CA LEU A 293 -3.94 17.55 -16.37
C LEU A 293 -2.95 18.29 -15.46
N THR A 294 -2.89 17.90 -14.20
CA THR A 294 -1.95 18.47 -13.23
C THR A 294 -0.90 17.47 -12.76
N HIS A 295 0.22 18.00 -12.28
CA HIS A 295 1.28 17.30 -11.57
C HIS A 295 1.44 17.86 -10.13
N ASP A 296 0.50 18.69 -9.70
CA ASP A 296 0.51 19.28 -8.37
C ASP A 296 0.29 18.21 -7.30
N ILE A 297 0.89 18.44 -6.14
CA ILE A 297 0.72 17.62 -4.94
C ILE A 297 0.00 18.46 -3.90
N TYR A 298 -1.15 17.99 -3.45
CA TYR A 298 -1.88 18.60 -2.35
C TYR A 298 -1.81 17.70 -1.12
N MET A 299 -1.68 18.33 0.04
CA MET A 299 -1.80 17.69 1.34
C MET A 299 -3.06 18.19 2.02
N LEU A 300 -3.99 17.27 2.28
CA LEU A 300 -5.17 17.53 3.11
C LEU A 300 -4.86 17.12 4.55
N TYR A 301 -4.88 18.08 5.47
CA TYR A 301 -4.81 17.84 6.91
C TYR A 301 -6.22 17.61 7.44
N THR A 302 -6.50 16.40 7.87
CA THR A 302 -7.88 15.94 8.11
C THR A 302 -8.46 16.49 9.41
N ASP A 303 -7.59 16.81 10.39
CA ASP A 303 -8.01 17.40 11.66
C ASP A 303 -8.49 18.85 11.52
N THR A 304 -7.97 19.56 10.52
CA THR A 304 -8.26 20.99 10.30
C THR A 304 -9.00 21.27 9.00
N LEU A 305 -9.17 20.24 8.16
CA LEU A 305 -9.63 20.31 6.77
C LEU A 305 -8.87 21.35 5.94
N LYS A 306 -7.61 21.63 6.30
CA LYS A 306 -6.75 22.57 5.59
C LYS A 306 -6.05 21.87 4.44
N TRP A 307 -6.07 22.53 3.29
CA TRP A 307 -5.37 22.13 2.10
C TRP A 307 -4.06 22.91 1.97
N VAL A 308 -2.98 22.20 1.69
CA VAL A 308 -1.66 22.79 1.45
C VAL A 308 -1.11 22.27 0.13
N LEU A 309 -0.79 23.18 -0.79
CA LEU A 309 -0.03 22.85 -1.98
C LEU A 309 1.42 22.58 -1.56
N LEU A 310 1.91 21.37 -1.86
CA LEU A 310 3.30 21.00 -1.62
C LEU A 310 4.12 21.34 -2.87
N ASN A 311 5.10 22.22 -2.68
CA ASN A 311 6.07 22.54 -3.72
C ASN A 311 7.19 21.49 -3.70
N ALA A 312 7.32 20.75 -4.80
CA ALA A 312 8.44 19.83 -5.00
C ALA A 312 9.77 20.58 -4.93
N ARG A 313 10.67 20.06 -4.10
CA ARG A 313 12.08 20.45 -4.07
C ARG A 313 12.82 19.61 -5.13
N GLY A 314 13.84 20.21 -5.75
CA GLY A 314 14.63 19.56 -6.82
C GLY A 314 14.20 19.98 -8.23
N THR A 315 14.82 19.35 -9.23
CA THR A 315 14.70 19.73 -10.65
C THR A 315 13.87 18.74 -11.48
N ILE A 316 13.64 17.54 -10.97
CA ILE A 316 12.88 16.48 -11.64
C ILE A 316 11.49 16.35 -11.04
N LYS A 317 10.50 15.99 -11.86
CA LYS A 317 9.14 15.67 -11.44
C LYS A 317 8.42 14.83 -12.51
N PRO A 318 7.46 13.99 -12.11
CA PRO A 318 6.62 13.26 -13.05
C PRO A 318 5.83 14.21 -13.96
N SER A 319 5.53 13.72 -15.17
CA SER A 319 4.58 14.37 -16.07
C SER A 319 3.17 14.43 -15.47
N PRO A 320 2.38 15.49 -15.79
CA PRO A 320 0.96 15.55 -15.47
C PRO A 320 0.23 14.31 -15.99
N ARG A 321 -0.56 13.67 -15.12
CA ARG A 321 -1.16 12.37 -15.42
C ARG A 321 -2.47 12.12 -14.68
N GLN A 322 -3.33 11.30 -15.26
CA GLN A 322 -4.55 10.79 -14.63
C GLN A 322 -4.60 9.25 -14.64
N CYS A 323 -5.49 8.69 -13.83
CA CYS A 323 -5.74 7.24 -13.71
C CYS A 323 -4.44 6.44 -13.45
N HIS A 324 -3.47 7.06 -12.78
CA HIS A 324 -2.29 6.40 -12.26
C HIS A 324 -2.64 5.70 -10.94
N THR A 325 -1.76 4.82 -10.47
CA THR A 325 -1.92 4.18 -9.17
C THR A 325 -0.90 4.73 -8.18
N ALA A 326 -1.28 4.86 -6.91
CA ALA A 326 -0.43 5.40 -5.87
C ALA A 326 -0.60 4.65 -4.55
N THR A 327 0.51 4.34 -3.89
CA THR A 327 0.52 3.64 -2.61
C THR A 327 1.55 4.25 -1.67
N CYS A 328 1.31 4.21 -0.36
CA CYS A 328 2.22 4.76 0.64
C CYS A 328 2.88 3.62 1.41
N LEU A 329 4.20 3.66 1.52
CA LEU A 329 4.98 2.81 2.39
C LEU A 329 5.87 3.71 3.26
N LEU A 330 5.65 3.65 4.57
CA LEU A 330 6.31 4.54 5.53
C LEU A 330 6.12 6.01 5.11
N ASP A 331 7.22 6.72 4.88
CA ASP A 331 7.24 8.14 4.50
C ASP A 331 7.46 8.35 2.99
N LYS A 332 7.25 7.31 2.18
CA LYS A 332 7.43 7.34 0.73
C LYS A 332 6.13 6.96 0.02
N VAL A 333 5.73 7.79 -0.93
CA VAL A 333 4.58 7.53 -1.81
C VAL A 333 5.08 7.10 -3.18
N PHE A 334 4.70 5.91 -3.59
CA PHE A 334 5.06 5.33 -4.89
C PHE A 334 3.92 5.53 -5.87
N ILE A 335 4.23 6.02 -7.07
CA ILE A 335 3.29 6.26 -8.16
C ILE A 335 3.74 5.47 -9.37
N PHE A 336 2.79 4.80 -10.03
CA PHE A 336 3.06 4.02 -11.23
C PHE A 336 2.05 4.30 -12.34
N GLY A 337 2.58 4.45 -13.56
CA GLY A 337 1.80 4.53 -14.79
C GLY A 337 0.84 5.72 -14.88
N GLY A 338 -0.33 5.48 -15.46
CA GLY A 338 -1.34 6.48 -15.79
C GLY A 338 -1.32 6.91 -17.25
N GLN A 339 -2.01 8.01 -17.53
CA GLN A 339 -2.15 8.58 -18.88
C GLN A 339 -1.84 10.08 -18.87
N THR A 340 -1.09 10.56 -19.87
CA THR A 340 -0.83 11.99 -20.09
C THR A 340 -1.93 12.65 -20.93
N GLU A 341 -1.86 13.96 -21.10
CA GLU A 341 -2.87 14.75 -21.81
C GLU A 341 -2.97 14.38 -23.30
N ASP A 342 -1.83 14.02 -23.92
CA ASP A 342 -1.76 13.53 -25.30
C ASP A 342 -2.35 12.11 -25.48
N GLY A 343 -2.84 11.50 -24.41
CA GLY A 343 -3.38 10.14 -24.41
C GLY A 343 -2.34 9.04 -24.25
N ASN A 344 -1.05 9.39 -24.15
CA ASN A 344 0.04 8.43 -23.97
C ASN A 344 -0.05 7.74 -22.61
N LEU A 345 -0.03 6.41 -22.62
CA LEU A 345 0.03 5.59 -21.42
C LEU A 345 1.47 5.49 -20.92
N LEU A 346 1.62 5.41 -19.61
CA LEU A 346 2.92 5.39 -18.93
C LEU A 346 3.14 4.07 -18.17
N ASN A 347 4.39 3.67 -18.05
CA ASN A 347 4.87 2.60 -17.15
C ASN A 347 6.05 3.06 -16.28
N ASP A 348 6.24 4.37 -16.16
CA ASP A 348 7.26 4.93 -15.27
C ASP A 348 6.83 4.78 -13.81
N MET A 349 7.83 4.73 -12.92
CA MET A 349 7.64 4.63 -11.49
C MET A 349 8.32 5.80 -10.81
N TRP A 350 7.59 6.47 -9.94
CA TRP A 350 8.05 7.65 -9.21
C TRP A 350 7.87 7.45 -7.72
N GLN A 351 8.80 8.01 -6.96
CA GLN A 351 8.75 8.06 -5.51
C GLN A 351 8.71 9.51 -5.08
N TRP A 352 7.74 9.84 -4.24
CA TRP A 352 7.68 11.08 -3.49
C TRP A 352 8.08 10.83 -2.06
N ASP A 353 9.08 11.57 -1.58
CA ASP A 353 9.57 11.46 -0.22
C ASP A 353 8.95 12.56 0.66
N LEU A 354 8.18 12.16 1.68
CA LEU A 354 7.40 13.07 2.52
C LEU A 354 8.26 13.94 3.44
N GLU A 355 9.49 13.53 3.72
CA GLU A 355 10.44 14.27 4.57
C GLU A 355 11.19 15.32 3.77
N THR A 356 11.80 14.90 2.65
CA THR A 356 12.61 15.79 1.81
C THR A 356 11.78 16.63 0.85
N LEU A 357 10.52 16.25 0.60
CA LEU A 357 9.62 16.84 -0.41
C LEU A 357 10.23 16.81 -1.82
N GLN A 358 10.95 15.73 -2.14
CA GLN A 358 11.61 15.53 -3.43
C GLN A 358 11.00 14.37 -4.20
N TRP A 359 10.99 14.52 -5.52
CA TRP A 359 10.72 13.42 -6.45
C TRP A 359 12.00 12.66 -6.74
N ALA A 360 11.89 11.34 -6.81
CA ALA A 360 12.87 10.46 -7.41
C ALA A 360 12.19 9.60 -8.47
N GLN A 361 12.75 9.55 -9.67
CA GLN A 361 12.33 8.56 -10.66
C GLN A 361 13.00 7.23 -10.31
N ILE A 362 12.22 6.17 -10.17
CA ILE A 362 12.75 4.84 -9.92
C ILE A 362 13.10 4.22 -11.27
N MET A 363 14.40 4.05 -11.49
CA MET A 363 14.93 3.34 -12.66
C MET A 363 15.04 1.87 -12.30
N TYR A 364 14.15 1.04 -12.86
CA TYR A 364 14.14 -0.39 -12.58
C TYR A 364 15.17 -1.16 -13.42
N ILE A 365 15.78 -2.18 -12.80
CA ILE A 365 16.81 -3.01 -13.43
C ILE A 365 16.15 -4.06 -14.34
N GLN A 366 16.55 -4.09 -15.62
CA GLN A 366 15.94 -4.94 -16.64
C GLN A 366 16.68 -6.27 -16.90
N THR A 367 17.91 -6.43 -16.36
CA THR A 367 18.75 -7.63 -16.58
C THR A 367 19.70 -7.91 -15.42
N ILE A 368 19.73 -9.16 -14.95
CA ILE A 368 20.81 -9.73 -14.11
C ILE A 368 21.08 -11.16 -14.60
N GLY A 369 22.35 -11.50 -14.89
CA GLY A 369 22.74 -12.86 -15.26
C GLY A 369 22.17 -13.41 -16.58
N GLY A 370 21.70 -12.55 -17.48
CA GLY A 370 21.14 -12.95 -18.78
C GLY A 370 19.63 -13.27 -18.77
N ALA A 371 18.95 -13.18 -17.63
CA ALA A 371 17.49 -13.21 -17.55
C ALA A 371 16.93 -11.79 -17.65
N ASN A 372 16.06 -11.56 -18.64
CA ASN A 372 15.32 -10.29 -18.77
C ASN A 372 14.19 -10.27 -17.73
N THR A 373 14.13 -9.21 -16.92
CA THR A 373 12.92 -8.89 -16.16
C THR A 373 12.00 -8.09 -17.09
N THR A 374 10.78 -8.58 -17.31
CA THR A 374 9.81 -7.88 -18.16
C THR A 374 9.04 -6.89 -17.30
N PRO A 375 9.27 -5.57 -17.43
CA PRO A 375 8.49 -4.59 -16.69
C PRO A 375 7.03 -4.59 -17.17
N PRO A 376 6.07 -4.14 -16.34
CA PRO A 376 4.69 -4.02 -16.78
C PRO A 376 4.57 -3.06 -17.97
N THR A 377 3.66 -3.41 -18.88
CA THR A 377 3.29 -2.53 -20.00
C THR A 377 2.72 -1.19 -19.51
N PRO A 378 2.86 -0.11 -20.31
CA PRO A 378 2.21 1.17 -20.02
C PRO A 378 0.71 1.00 -19.81
N ARG A 379 0.20 1.51 -18.69
CA ARG A 379 -1.19 1.23 -18.27
C ARG A 379 -1.78 2.30 -17.39
N ARG A 380 -3.11 2.41 -17.44
CA ARG A 380 -3.93 3.19 -16.51
C ARG A 380 -4.87 2.29 -15.72
N GLY A 381 -5.42 2.80 -14.61
CA GLY A 381 -6.47 2.13 -13.85
C GLY A 381 -6.06 0.82 -13.18
N ALA A 382 -4.76 0.58 -13.01
CA ALA A 382 -4.25 -0.55 -12.24
C ALA A 382 -4.34 -0.28 -10.73
N SER A 383 -4.28 -1.33 -9.91
CA SER A 383 -4.10 -1.20 -8.46
C SER A 383 -2.68 -1.58 -8.05
N MET A 384 -2.11 -0.81 -7.13
CA MET A 384 -0.81 -1.10 -6.53
C MET A 384 -0.93 -1.09 -5.02
N VAL A 385 -0.49 -2.17 -4.38
CA VAL A 385 -0.58 -2.34 -2.92
C VAL A 385 0.76 -2.81 -2.36
N VAL A 386 1.06 -2.42 -1.13
CA VAL A 386 2.28 -2.86 -0.44
C VAL A 386 2.06 -4.24 0.16
N SER A 387 3.08 -5.10 0.12
CA SER A 387 3.10 -6.36 0.86
C SER A 387 3.07 -6.14 2.38
N GLU A 388 2.60 -7.14 3.12
CA GLU A 388 2.50 -7.06 4.59
C GLU A 388 3.87 -6.81 5.27
N ASP A 389 4.93 -7.41 4.73
CA ASP A 389 6.30 -7.22 5.21
C ASP A 389 6.94 -5.89 4.77
N GLY A 390 6.26 -5.10 3.93
CA GLY A 390 6.74 -3.83 3.40
C GLY A 390 7.88 -3.93 2.39
N ARG A 391 8.21 -5.12 1.87
CA ARG A 391 9.36 -5.33 0.97
C ARG A 391 9.02 -5.23 -0.52
N LYS A 392 7.76 -5.48 -0.87
CA LYS A 392 7.31 -5.56 -2.26
C LYS A 392 6.08 -4.70 -2.51
N LEU A 393 5.94 -4.21 -3.74
CA LEU A 393 4.69 -3.65 -4.25
C LEU A 393 4.06 -4.62 -5.24
N TRP A 394 2.79 -4.93 -5.05
CA TRP A 394 2.02 -5.76 -5.97
C TRP A 394 1.22 -4.89 -6.91
N LEU A 395 1.34 -5.12 -8.21
CA LEU A 395 0.60 -4.42 -9.26
C LEU A 395 -0.32 -5.43 -9.96
N PHE A 396 -1.60 -5.13 -10.03
CA PHE A 396 -2.59 -5.98 -10.69
C PHE A 396 -3.45 -5.21 -11.71
N GLY A 397 -3.66 -5.82 -12.87
CA GLY A 397 -4.59 -5.38 -13.90
C GLY A 397 -4.29 -4.00 -14.50
N GLY A 398 -5.37 -3.27 -14.85
CA GLY A 398 -5.32 -1.99 -15.55
C GLY A 398 -5.69 -2.12 -17.04
N ASN A 399 -5.43 -1.08 -17.83
CA ASN A 399 -5.68 -1.05 -19.28
C ASN A 399 -4.47 -0.46 -20.02
N ASN A 400 -3.95 -1.18 -21.02
CA ASN A 400 -2.78 -0.78 -21.81
C ASN A 400 -3.10 -0.12 -23.15
N GLY A 401 -4.35 0.29 -23.37
CA GLY A 401 -4.84 0.86 -24.62
C GLY A 401 -5.34 -0.17 -25.63
N HIS A 402 -5.03 -1.46 -25.44
CA HIS A 402 -5.57 -2.56 -26.24
C HIS A 402 -6.70 -3.33 -25.54
N GLY A 403 -6.89 -3.09 -24.24
CA GLY A 403 -7.95 -3.69 -23.42
C GLY A 403 -7.56 -3.74 -21.94
N SER A 404 -8.50 -4.19 -21.11
CA SER A 404 -8.24 -4.47 -19.70
C SER A 404 -7.26 -5.65 -19.54
N LEU A 405 -6.55 -5.69 -18.41
CA LEU A 405 -5.51 -6.67 -18.09
C LEU A 405 -5.85 -7.45 -16.81
N ASN A 406 -5.35 -8.68 -16.68
CA ASN A 406 -5.37 -9.51 -15.46
C ASN A 406 -3.97 -10.04 -15.08
N ASP A 407 -2.92 -9.42 -15.60
CA ASP A 407 -1.55 -9.75 -15.24
C ASP A 407 -1.22 -9.27 -13.82
N LEU A 408 -0.31 -10.00 -13.17
CA LEU A 408 0.16 -9.72 -11.82
C LEU A 408 1.67 -9.51 -11.85
N TYR A 409 2.13 -8.42 -11.23
CA TYR A 409 3.54 -8.15 -11.04
C TYR A 409 3.83 -7.90 -9.57
N SER A 410 5.04 -8.28 -9.16
CA SER A 410 5.65 -7.82 -7.92
C SER A 410 6.84 -6.93 -8.24
N PHE A 411 6.99 -5.84 -7.51
CA PHE A 411 8.14 -4.96 -7.54
C PHE A 411 8.88 -5.10 -6.23
N ASP A 412 10.13 -5.53 -6.28
CA ASP A 412 11.01 -5.60 -5.13
C ASP A 412 11.66 -4.23 -4.91
N ILE A 413 11.43 -3.64 -3.74
CA ILE A 413 11.77 -2.23 -3.46
C ILE A 413 13.29 -2.06 -3.33
N ASP A 414 13.96 -3.02 -2.68
CA ASP A 414 15.40 -2.95 -2.41
C ASP A 414 16.21 -3.13 -3.69
N SER A 415 15.85 -4.12 -4.52
CA SER A 415 16.54 -4.38 -5.79
C SER A 415 16.02 -3.51 -6.95
N CYS A 416 14.92 -2.79 -6.76
CA CYS A 416 14.24 -2.02 -7.80
C CYS A 416 13.90 -2.87 -9.04
N MET A 417 13.38 -4.08 -8.84
CA MET A 417 13.12 -5.03 -9.91
C MET A 417 11.64 -5.41 -10.02
N TRP A 418 11.15 -5.46 -11.26
CA TRP A 418 9.86 -6.04 -11.58
C TRP A 418 9.98 -7.55 -11.83
N CYS A 419 9.01 -8.31 -11.34
CA CYS A 419 8.86 -9.72 -11.62
C CYS A 419 7.40 -10.00 -11.97
N GLN A 420 7.16 -10.51 -13.18
CA GLN A 420 5.83 -11.00 -13.56
C GLN A 420 5.57 -12.32 -12.83
N VAL A 421 4.46 -12.37 -12.11
CA VAL A 421 4.13 -13.53 -11.25
C VAL A 421 3.14 -14.43 -11.98
N SER A 422 3.55 -15.67 -12.18
CA SER A 422 2.68 -16.73 -12.69
C SER A 422 1.68 -17.12 -11.60
N VAL A 423 0.40 -17.12 -11.95
CA VAL A 423 -0.70 -17.44 -11.03
C VAL A 423 -1.42 -18.70 -11.49
N VAL A 424 -1.96 -19.46 -10.52
CA VAL A 424 -2.84 -20.61 -10.76
C VAL A 424 -4.22 -20.38 -10.11
N GLY A 425 -5.17 -21.31 -10.29
CA GLY A 425 -6.52 -21.20 -9.72
C GLY A 425 -7.51 -20.43 -10.60
N ILE A 426 -8.52 -19.81 -9.98
CA ILE A 426 -9.59 -19.07 -10.67
C ILE A 426 -9.09 -17.65 -10.97
N VAL A 427 -8.32 -17.52 -12.05
CA VAL A 427 -7.73 -16.22 -12.44
C VAL A 427 -8.84 -15.18 -12.66
N PRO A 428 -8.75 -13.99 -12.04
CA PRO A 428 -9.74 -12.95 -12.23
C PRO A 428 -9.84 -12.54 -13.71
N GLU A 429 -11.06 -12.19 -14.13
CA GLU A 429 -11.24 -11.55 -15.43
C GLU A 429 -10.46 -10.22 -15.48
N ALA A 430 -9.95 -9.91 -16.67
CA ALA A 430 -9.20 -8.70 -16.97
C ALA A 430 -10.00 -7.43 -16.61
N ARG A 431 -9.39 -6.53 -15.84
CA ARG A 431 -10.12 -5.41 -15.21
C ARG A 431 -9.26 -4.17 -14.97
N GLU A 432 -9.89 -3.01 -15.01
CA GLU A 432 -9.33 -1.71 -14.59
C GLU A 432 -10.24 -1.01 -13.57
N LEU A 433 -9.73 0.03 -12.92
CA LEU A 433 -10.46 0.84 -11.91
C LEU A 433 -11.08 -0.01 -10.79
N HIS A 434 -10.41 -1.09 -10.40
CA HIS A 434 -10.79 -1.97 -9.30
C HIS A 434 -10.15 -1.52 -7.98
N SER A 435 -10.71 -1.98 -6.86
CA SER A 435 -10.10 -1.80 -5.55
C SER A 435 -9.25 -3.02 -5.20
N ALA A 436 -8.08 -2.80 -4.61
CA ALA A 436 -7.26 -3.86 -4.05
C ALA A 436 -6.68 -3.47 -2.70
N ALA A 437 -6.42 -4.48 -1.86
CA ALA A 437 -5.65 -4.33 -0.63
C ALA A 437 -4.94 -5.62 -0.25
N MET A 438 -3.89 -5.46 0.54
CA MET A 438 -3.23 -6.55 1.22
C MET A 438 -3.91 -6.76 2.59
N ILE A 439 -4.41 -7.98 2.85
CA ILE A 439 -5.01 -8.40 4.12
C ILE A 439 -4.23 -9.62 4.61
N GLY A 440 -3.33 -9.42 5.57
CA GLY A 440 -2.31 -10.43 5.88
C GLY A 440 -1.45 -10.72 4.65
N ARG A 441 -1.17 -12.00 4.38
CA ARG A 441 -0.49 -12.45 3.15
C ARG A 441 -1.36 -12.44 1.88
N TYR A 442 -2.62 -12.03 1.95
CA TYR A 442 -3.57 -12.18 0.85
C TYR A 442 -3.81 -10.87 0.11
N LEU A 443 -3.59 -10.89 -1.20
CA LEU A 443 -4.01 -9.80 -2.09
C LEU A 443 -5.49 -9.98 -2.42
N VAL A 444 -6.33 -9.08 -1.93
CA VAL A 444 -7.77 -9.08 -2.22
C VAL A 444 -8.08 -8.04 -3.27
N VAL A 445 -8.70 -8.47 -4.37
CA VAL A 445 -9.15 -7.61 -5.47
C VAL A 445 -10.67 -7.67 -5.54
N SER A 446 -11.31 -6.51 -5.62
CA SER A 446 -12.77 -6.41 -5.68
C SER A 446 -13.22 -5.43 -6.77
N LYS A 447 -14.27 -5.83 -7.50
CA LYS A 447 -14.95 -5.03 -8.52
C LYS A 447 -14.00 -4.63 -9.66
N GLY A 448 -14.27 -3.47 -10.27
CA GLY A 448 -13.60 -2.96 -11.45
C GLY A 448 -14.52 -2.89 -12.65
N ILE A 449 -13.96 -2.57 -13.80
CA ILE A 449 -14.64 -2.57 -15.09
C ILE A 449 -13.82 -3.35 -16.11
N VAL A 450 -14.51 -3.92 -17.10
CA VAL A 450 -13.92 -4.48 -18.32
C VAL A 450 -14.22 -3.54 -19.47
N ASP A 451 -13.19 -3.14 -20.19
CA ASP A 451 -13.31 -2.37 -21.44
C ASP A 451 -13.77 -3.30 -22.57
N LEU A 452 -14.94 -3.02 -23.14
CA LEU A 452 -15.52 -3.77 -24.26
C LEU A 452 -15.38 -3.00 -25.59
N GLY A 453 -14.63 -1.91 -25.62
CA GLY A 453 -14.43 -1.07 -26.79
C GLY A 453 -15.15 0.29 -26.70
N PRO A 454 -15.36 0.98 -27.85
CA PRO A 454 -15.77 2.38 -27.87
C PRO A 454 -17.10 2.62 -27.12
N ASN A 455 -17.02 3.32 -25.98
CA ASN A 455 -18.14 3.68 -25.11
C ASN A 455 -18.90 2.51 -24.46
N ALA A 456 -18.30 1.31 -24.43
CA ALA A 456 -18.90 0.13 -23.79
C ALA A 456 -17.99 -0.37 -22.67
N VAL A 457 -18.46 -0.25 -21.43
CA VAL A 457 -17.77 -0.80 -20.24
C VAL A 457 -18.71 -1.74 -19.49
N ARG A 458 -18.16 -2.86 -19.00
CA ARG A 458 -18.90 -3.79 -18.15
C ARG A 458 -18.37 -3.74 -16.72
N PRO A 459 -19.18 -3.27 -15.76
CA PRO A 459 -18.81 -3.31 -14.35
C PRO A 459 -18.77 -4.75 -13.81
N LEU A 460 -17.76 -5.01 -12.98
CA LEU A 460 -17.56 -6.25 -12.26
C LEU A 460 -18.01 -6.10 -10.80
N THR A 461 -18.50 -7.18 -10.22
CA THR A 461 -19.04 -7.21 -8.85
C THR A 461 -18.38 -8.27 -7.98
N ASP A 462 -17.46 -9.04 -8.55
CA ASP A 462 -16.74 -10.13 -7.91
C ASP A 462 -15.60 -9.62 -7.03
N THR A 463 -15.28 -10.44 -6.03
CA THR A 463 -14.22 -10.27 -5.07
C THR A 463 -13.43 -11.56 -5.06
N LEU A 464 -12.11 -11.45 -5.22
CA LEU A 464 -11.19 -12.58 -5.28
C LEU A 464 -10.02 -12.32 -4.33
N ALA A 465 -9.48 -13.40 -3.78
CA ALA A 465 -8.28 -13.37 -2.98
C ALA A 465 -7.17 -14.18 -3.67
N LEU A 466 -5.95 -13.68 -3.59
CA LEU A 466 -4.73 -14.35 -4.02
C LEU A 466 -3.86 -14.62 -2.79
N ASP A 467 -3.47 -15.87 -2.57
CA ASP A 467 -2.39 -16.18 -1.63
C ASP A 467 -1.05 -15.80 -2.25
N THR A 468 -0.34 -14.82 -1.67
CA THR A 468 0.94 -14.35 -2.21
C THR A 468 2.10 -15.31 -1.92
N SER A 469 1.95 -16.23 -0.95
CA SER A 469 2.96 -17.24 -0.62
C SER A 469 2.96 -18.40 -1.62
N SER A 470 1.77 -18.77 -2.11
CA SER A 470 1.56 -19.73 -3.19
C SER A 470 0.58 -19.11 -4.19
N PRO A 471 1.06 -18.31 -5.17
CA PRO A 471 0.25 -17.48 -6.07
C PRO A 471 -0.93 -18.20 -6.73
N SER A 472 -2.05 -18.24 -6.02
CA SER A 472 -3.26 -18.97 -6.41
C SER A 472 -4.50 -18.14 -6.09
N TRP A 473 -5.38 -18.01 -7.08
CA TRP A 473 -6.62 -17.24 -6.96
C TRP A 473 -7.80 -18.11 -6.53
N GLU A 474 -8.58 -17.60 -5.59
CA GLU A 474 -9.88 -18.15 -5.19
C GLU A 474 -10.96 -17.06 -5.14
N THR A 475 -12.18 -17.43 -5.55
CA THR A 475 -13.33 -16.52 -5.55
C THR A 475 -13.94 -16.39 -4.17
N LEU A 476 -14.06 -15.15 -3.68
CA LEU A 476 -14.78 -14.87 -2.44
C LEU A 476 -16.30 -14.86 -2.63
N ASP A 477 -16.81 -14.60 -3.84
CA ASP A 477 -18.23 -14.28 -4.12
C ASP A 477 -19.10 -15.40 -4.73
N ASP A 478 -18.58 -16.61 -5.00
CA ASP A 478 -19.30 -17.67 -5.74
C ASP A 478 -20.57 -18.28 -5.07
N TRP A 479 -20.97 -17.85 -3.88
CA TRP A 479 -21.87 -18.63 -3.01
C TRP A 479 -23.24 -18.01 -2.76
N ALA A 480 -23.58 -16.88 -3.37
CA ALA A 480 -24.78 -16.15 -2.99
C ALA A 480 -25.72 -15.76 -4.14
N PRO A 481 -26.70 -16.63 -4.45
CA PRO A 481 -27.85 -16.29 -5.29
C PRO A 481 -28.73 -15.16 -4.70
N GLY A 482 -28.42 -14.65 -3.49
CA GLY A 482 -29.05 -13.49 -2.84
C GLY A 482 -28.11 -12.30 -2.58
N PHE A 483 -26.81 -12.45 -2.82
CA PHE A 483 -25.85 -11.34 -2.89
C PHE A 483 -25.73 -10.80 -4.31
N ALA A 484 -26.63 -11.20 -5.23
CA ALA A 484 -26.81 -10.56 -6.51
C ALA A 484 -26.90 -9.04 -6.26
N LEU A 485 -25.73 -8.39 -6.41
CA LEU A 485 -25.54 -6.98 -6.19
C LEU A 485 -26.51 -6.34 -7.16
N ALA A 486 -27.53 -5.68 -6.58
CA ALA A 486 -28.53 -4.95 -7.32
C ALA A 486 -27.83 -4.23 -8.47
N LYS A 487 -28.38 -4.38 -9.70
CA LYS A 487 -27.94 -3.81 -10.99
C LYS A 487 -26.65 -2.99 -10.89
N PRO A 488 -25.57 -3.37 -11.60
CA PRO A 488 -24.27 -2.78 -11.41
C PRO A 488 -24.36 -1.27 -11.60
N ARG A 489 -24.32 -0.58 -10.47
CA ARG A 489 -24.38 0.85 -10.35
C ARG A 489 -23.01 1.22 -9.83
N ALA A 490 -22.31 2.08 -10.57
CA ALA A 490 -20.92 2.44 -10.32
C ALA A 490 -20.73 2.71 -8.82
N ALA A 491 -20.09 1.77 -8.14
CA ALA A 491 -19.93 1.80 -6.70
C ALA A 491 -18.47 2.06 -6.45
N ILE A 492 -18.12 3.27 -6.03
CA ILE A 492 -16.76 3.58 -5.61
C ILE A 492 -16.49 2.80 -4.33
N SER A 493 -15.36 2.12 -4.29
CA SER A 493 -14.94 1.33 -3.15
C SER A 493 -13.51 1.65 -2.73
N THR A 494 -13.24 1.44 -1.44
CA THR A 494 -11.92 1.65 -0.86
C THR A 494 -11.70 0.64 0.26
N PHE A 495 -10.45 0.21 0.41
CA PHE A 495 -10.07 -0.67 1.50
C PHE A 495 -9.47 0.14 2.66
N TYR A 496 -9.67 -0.35 3.88
CA TYR A 496 -8.90 0.06 5.04
C TYR A 496 -8.76 -1.11 6.01
N GLY A 497 -7.52 -1.52 6.25
CA GLY A 497 -7.23 -2.77 6.95
C GLY A 497 -7.95 -3.93 6.28
N ASN A 498 -8.68 -4.70 7.08
CA ASN A 498 -9.42 -5.87 6.62
C ASN A 498 -10.88 -5.57 6.19
N ARG A 499 -11.21 -4.30 5.88
CA ARG A 499 -12.56 -3.87 5.50
C ARG A 499 -12.59 -3.22 4.13
N LEU A 500 -13.54 -3.63 3.30
CA LEU A 500 -13.91 -2.98 2.05
C LEU A 500 -15.15 -2.13 2.25
N TYR A 501 -14.98 -0.81 2.12
CA TYR A 501 -16.06 0.15 2.11
C TYR A 501 -16.53 0.36 0.68
N SER A 502 -17.83 0.25 0.46
CA SER A 502 -18.44 0.35 -0.86
C SER A 502 -19.64 1.25 -0.79
N ILE A 503 -19.58 2.34 -1.53
CA ILE A 503 -20.63 3.35 -1.54
C ILE A 503 -21.61 3.04 -2.67
N ARG A 504 -22.90 3.12 -2.37
CA ARG A 504 -24.00 2.93 -3.34
C ARG A 504 -24.89 4.16 -3.37
N HIS A 505 -25.53 4.35 -4.52
CA HIS A 505 -26.41 5.48 -4.77
C HIS A 505 -27.85 5.04 -5.02
N ASN A 506 -28.78 5.93 -4.71
CA ASN A 506 -30.19 5.74 -4.98
C ASN A 506 -30.61 6.14 -6.40
N ARG A 507 -31.92 6.08 -6.66
CA ARG A 507 -32.51 6.46 -7.95
C ARG A 507 -32.29 7.92 -8.32
N SER A 508 -32.06 8.79 -7.34
CA SER A 508 -31.73 10.21 -7.53
C SER A 508 -30.24 10.48 -7.62
N GLU A 509 -29.42 9.45 -7.85
CA GLU A 509 -27.95 9.53 -7.96
C GLU A 509 -27.28 10.10 -6.70
N ARG A 510 -27.97 10.10 -5.56
CA ARG A 510 -27.40 10.50 -4.27
C ARG A 510 -26.85 9.29 -3.54
N VAL A 511 -25.68 9.47 -2.93
CA VAL A 511 -24.97 8.47 -2.15
C VAL A 511 -25.65 8.31 -0.79
N ASP A 512 -26.49 7.28 -0.65
CA ASP A 512 -27.33 7.08 0.54
C ASP A 512 -27.12 5.72 1.22
N GLU A 513 -26.22 4.89 0.72
CA GLU A 513 -25.96 3.57 1.29
C GLU A 513 -24.46 3.26 1.32
N LEU A 514 -24.00 2.78 2.47
CA LEU A 514 -22.65 2.24 2.67
C LEU A 514 -22.76 0.74 2.91
N GLN A 515 -22.04 -0.03 2.10
CA GLN A 515 -21.80 -1.44 2.30
C GLN A 515 -20.38 -1.64 2.83
N VAL A 516 -20.24 -2.44 3.89
CA VAL A 516 -18.95 -2.80 4.47
C VAL A 516 -18.81 -4.31 4.39
N LEU A 517 -17.79 -4.79 3.70
CA LEU A 517 -17.34 -6.18 3.80
C LEU A 517 -16.15 -6.21 4.75
N GLU A 518 -16.22 -7.01 5.80
CA GLU A 518 -15.13 -7.24 6.74
C GLU A 518 -14.63 -8.68 6.60
N PHE A 519 -13.34 -8.82 6.31
CA PHE A 519 -12.65 -10.08 6.09
C PHE A 519 -11.90 -10.43 7.37
N THR A 520 -12.25 -11.52 8.02
CA THR A 520 -11.52 -11.99 9.21
C THR A 520 -10.66 -13.17 8.82
N LEU A 521 -9.35 -13.05 9.08
CA LEU A 521 -8.38 -14.08 8.77
C LEU A 521 -8.53 -15.29 9.72
N PRO A 522 -8.12 -16.48 9.27
CA PRO A 522 -8.08 -17.69 10.10
C PRO A 522 -7.38 -17.48 11.46
N GLU A 523 -6.22 -16.84 11.44
CA GLU A 523 -5.41 -16.56 12.63
C GLU A 523 -6.16 -15.67 13.65
N ASP A 524 -6.89 -14.68 13.15
CA ASP A 524 -7.72 -13.79 13.96
C ASP A 524 -8.93 -14.52 14.54
N ILE A 525 -9.55 -15.43 13.79
CA ILE A 525 -10.65 -16.27 14.28
C ILE A 525 -10.18 -17.12 15.45
N GLU A 526 -9.03 -17.79 15.31
CA GLU A 526 -8.45 -18.60 16.39
C GLU A 526 -8.09 -17.74 17.61
N ARG A 527 -7.53 -16.54 17.39
CA ARG A 527 -7.25 -15.59 18.47
C ARG A 527 -8.52 -15.17 19.19
N MET A 528 -9.59 -14.80 18.46
CA MET A 528 -10.89 -14.46 19.04
C MET A 528 -11.48 -15.63 19.84
N GLN A 529 -11.36 -16.86 19.35
CA GLN A 529 -11.81 -18.05 20.09
C GLN A 529 -11.02 -18.25 21.39
N ARG A 530 -9.70 -18.05 21.38
CA ARG A 530 -8.84 -18.09 22.57
C ARG A 530 -9.19 -16.98 23.57
N GLU A 531 -9.39 -15.76 23.09
CA GLU A 531 -9.81 -14.62 23.93
C GLU A 531 -11.20 -14.83 24.53
N ARG A 532 -12.16 -15.36 23.77
CA ARG A 532 -13.50 -15.70 24.27
C ARG A 532 -13.47 -16.80 25.34
N LYS A 533 -12.60 -17.81 25.18
CA LYS A 533 -12.34 -18.83 26.21
C LYS A 533 -11.74 -18.21 27.49
N ARG A 534 -10.87 -17.20 27.36
CA ARG A 534 -10.30 -16.46 28.50
C ARG A 534 -11.34 -15.56 29.19
N LEU A 535 -12.17 -14.86 28.43
CA LEU A 535 -13.21 -13.93 28.94
C LEU A 535 -14.36 -14.66 29.64
N ASN A 536 -14.71 -15.89 29.21
CA ASN A 536 -15.70 -16.72 29.91
C ASN A 536 -15.29 -17.11 31.35
N VAL A 537 -14.09 -16.77 31.81
CA VAL A 537 -13.60 -17.03 33.18
C VAL A 537 -13.79 -15.81 34.12
N ALA A 538 -14.20 -14.64 33.63
CA ALA A 538 -14.31 -13.42 34.44
C ALA A 538 -15.68 -12.70 34.27
N SER A 539 -16.68 -13.04 35.10
CA SER A 539 -17.94 -12.28 35.20
C SER A 539 -17.79 -11.09 36.17
N GLU A 540 -18.13 -9.88 35.70
CA GLU A 540 -18.14 -8.63 36.49
C GLU A 540 -19.49 -8.38 37.23
N THR A 541 -20.45 -9.32 37.22
CA THR A 541 -21.80 -9.12 37.79
C THR A 541 -22.11 -10.04 38.99
N LEU A 542 -23.06 -9.61 39.85
CA LEU A 542 -23.64 -10.46 40.90
C LEU A 542 -24.43 -11.59 40.24
N ALA A 543 -23.96 -12.82 40.35
CA ALA A 543 -24.57 -13.97 39.65
C ALA A 543 -24.89 -15.12 40.62
N ILE A 544 -26.08 -15.71 40.45
CA ILE A 544 -26.45 -16.97 41.12
C ILE A 544 -25.70 -18.10 40.41
N CYS A 545 -25.12 -19.02 41.18
CA CYS A 545 -24.42 -20.17 40.62
C CYS A 545 -25.44 -21.15 40.01
N SER A 546 -25.18 -21.63 38.78
CA SER A 546 -26.04 -22.61 38.10
C SER A 546 -26.09 -23.99 38.78
N GLU A 547 -25.15 -24.27 39.67
CA GLU A 547 -25.08 -25.51 40.45
C GLU A 547 -25.76 -25.32 41.82
N ALA A 548 -27.08 -25.55 41.86
CA ALA A 548 -27.84 -25.63 43.11
C ALA A 548 -28.04 -27.09 43.52
N ILE A 549 -27.95 -27.38 44.82
CA ILE A 549 -28.24 -28.71 45.35
C ILE A 549 -29.73 -28.79 45.64
N CYS A 550 -30.47 -29.38 44.72
CA CYS A 550 -31.91 -29.62 44.85
C CYS A 550 -32.19 -31.03 45.41
N THR A 551 -32.94 -31.08 46.50
CA THR A 551 -33.54 -32.30 47.06
C THR A 551 -35.05 -32.29 46.81
N SER A 552 -35.77 -33.28 47.34
CA SER A 552 -37.22 -33.35 47.19
C SER A 552 -37.97 -32.23 47.92
N THR A 553 -37.42 -31.66 48.99
CA THR A 553 -38.10 -30.63 49.80
C THR A 553 -37.25 -29.42 50.15
N SER A 554 -36.03 -29.34 49.62
CA SER A 554 -35.14 -28.20 49.84
C SER A 554 -34.25 -27.90 48.64
N ILE A 555 -33.89 -26.64 48.49
CA ILE A 555 -32.96 -26.15 47.46
C ILE A 555 -31.87 -25.33 48.16
N ALA A 556 -30.61 -25.75 48.00
CA ALA A 556 -29.44 -24.98 48.42
C ALA A 556 -28.89 -24.19 47.24
N ILE A 557 -28.88 -22.86 47.36
CA ILE A 557 -28.35 -21.95 46.34
C ILE A 557 -27.17 -21.17 46.88
N SER A 558 -26.22 -20.88 45.99
CA SER A 558 -25.06 -20.03 46.25
C SER A 558 -24.94 -18.99 45.14
N TRP A 559 -24.25 -17.89 45.42
CA TRP A 559 -24.04 -16.81 44.47
C TRP A 559 -22.68 -16.18 44.65
N ARG A 560 -22.19 -15.52 43.59
CA ARG A 560 -20.91 -14.83 43.60
C ARG A 560 -21.13 -13.32 43.52
N PRO A 561 -20.59 -12.54 44.47
CA PRO A 561 -20.61 -11.08 44.36
C PRO A 561 -19.78 -10.61 43.16
N PRO A 562 -20.04 -9.40 42.64
CA PRO A 562 -19.27 -8.81 41.56
C PRO A 562 -17.81 -8.60 42.00
N THR A 563 -16.86 -8.63 41.06
CA THR A 563 -15.43 -8.46 41.37
C THR A 563 -15.06 -7.04 41.82
N LYS A 564 -15.86 -6.02 41.45
CA LYS A 564 -15.68 -4.62 41.87
C LYS A 564 -16.61 -4.28 43.06
N ASN A 565 -16.06 -3.64 44.09
CA ASN A 565 -16.77 -3.15 45.29
C ASN A 565 -17.50 -4.23 46.12
N ALA A 566 -17.09 -5.51 46.03
CA ALA A 566 -17.71 -6.60 46.81
C ALA A 566 -17.63 -6.39 48.32
N ASP A 567 -16.55 -5.76 48.78
CA ASP A 567 -16.23 -5.42 50.16
C ASP A 567 -17.22 -4.42 50.78
N ARG A 568 -17.85 -3.59 49.95
CA ARG A 568 -18.84 -2.60 50.37
C ARG A 568 -20.26 -3.17 50.52
N ILE A 569 -20.48 -4.44 50.15
CA ILE A 569 -21.78 -5.08 50.28
C ILE A 569 -22.01 -5.47 51.75
N THR A 570 -23.00 -4.86 52.37
CA THR A 570 -23.31 -5.09 53.79
C THR A 570 -24.24 -6.27 53.99
N ASN A 571 -25.12 -6.55 53.03
CA ASN A 571 -26.13 -7.59 53.17
C ASN A 571 -26.68 -8.09 51.83
N PHE A 572 -27.06 -9.37 51.79
CA PHE A 572 -27.79 -9.97 50.68
C PHE A 572 -29.23 -10.29 51.11
N LYS A 573 -30.16 -10.08 50.18
CA LYS A 573 -31.56 -10.48 50.33
C LYS A 573 -31.94 -11.36 49.16
N VAL A 574 -32.30 -12.61 49.45
CA VAL A 574 -32.74 -13.58 48.46
C VAL A 574 -34.25 -13.63 48.47
N MET A 575 -34.83 -13.47 47.29
CA MET A 575 -36.26 -13.55 47.05
C MET A 575 -36.54 -14.78 46.21
N MET A 576 -37.61 -15.48 46.56
CA MET A 576 -38.10 -16.66 45.87
C MET A 576 -39.52 -16.38 45.39
N ALA A 577 -39.79 -16.59 44.11
CA ALA A 577 -41.12 -16.56 43.54
C ALA A 577 -41.59 -17.98 43.25
N THR A 578 -42.87 -18.26 43.55
CA THR A 578 -43.54 -19.49 43.10
C THR A 578 -44.19 -19.27 41.74
N THR A 579 -44.58 -20.35 41.08
CA THR A 579 -45.29 -20.34 39.78
C THR A 579 -46.59 -19.55 39.77
N TYR A 580 -47.16 -19.24 40.94
CA TYR A 580 -48.36 -18.42 41.10
C TYR A 580 -48.04 -16.92 41.31
N GLY A 581 -46.79 -16.50 41.12
CA GLY A 581 -46.37 -15.10 41.21
C GLY A 581 -46.18 -14.56 42.63
N ILE A 582 -46.24 -15.43 43.65
CA ILE A 582 -46.03 -15.02 45.05
C ILE A 582 -44.53 -14.92 45.31
N VAL A 583 -44.03 -13.69 45.46
CA VAL A 583 -42.64 -13.40 45.82
C VAL A 583 -42.50 -13.36 47.34
N LYS A 584 -41.70 -14.27 47.90
CA LYS A 584 -41.36 -14.33 49.32
C LYS A 584 -39.87 -14.09 49.50
N THR A 585 -39.50 -13.30 50.51
CA THR A 585 -38.09 -13.24 50.92
C THR A 585 -37.75 -14.50 51.71
N VAL A 586 -36.75 -15.24 51.26
CA VAL A 586 -36.33 -16.52 51.86
C VAL A 586 -35.03 -16.42 52.65
N TYR A 587 -34.22 -15.38 52.40
CA TYR A 587 -33.00 -15.14 53.14
C TYR A 587 -32.66 -13.65 53.21
N ILE A 588 -32.18 -13.20 54.37
CA ILE A 588 -31.53 -11.90 54.57
C ILE A 588 -30.29 -12.16 55.43
N GLY A 589 -29.10 -11.85 54.91
CA GLY A 589 -27.85 -12.01 55.65
C GLY A 589 -26.61 -11.82 54.77
N ALA A 590 -25.45 -11.75 55.42
CA ALA A 590 -24.17 -11.48 54.74
C ALA A 590 -23.54 -12.73 54.07
N LYS A 591 -24.10 -13.93 54.28
CA LYS A 591 -23.53 -15.15 53.69
C LYS A 591 -23.93 -15.26 52.22
N GLN A 592 -23.05 -15.81 51.40
CA GLN A 592 -23.21 -15.96 49.94
C GLN A 592 -23.87 -17.29 49.53
N GLN A 593 -24.53 -17.95 50.48
CA GLN A 593 -25.27 -19.18 50.26
C GLN A 593 -26.43 -19.27 51.24
N CYS A 594 -27.54 -19.87 50.81
CA CYS A 594 -28.67 -20.16 51.67
C CYS A 594 -29.35 -21.46 51.28
N LEU A 595 -29.85 -22.16 52.29
CA LEU A 595 -30.69 -23.35 52.13
C LEU A 595 -32.15 -22.97 52.35
N VAL A 596 -33.00 -23.26 51.37
CA VAL A 596 -34.44 -23.01 51.46
C VAL A 596 -35.15 -24.34 51.62
N ASN A 597 -35.77 -24.53 52.78
CA ASN A 597 -36.45 -25.78 53.19
C ASN A 597 -37.97 -25.66 53.09
N ASN A 598 -38.66 -26.79 53.25
CA ASN A 598 -40.13 -26.91 53.22
C ASN A 598 -40.74 -26.49 51.88
N LEU A 599 -40.03 -26.77 50.80
CA LEU A 599 -40.52 -26.61 49.45
C LEU A 599 -41.34 -27.85 49.08
N LYS A 600 -42.42 -27.62 48.32
CA LYS A 600 -43.22 -28.73 47.77
C LYS A 600 -42.39 -29.50 46.75
N THR A 601 -42.54 -30.82 46.76
CA THR A 601 -41.89 -31.75 45.83
C THR A 601 -42.31 -31.46 44.40
N SER A 602 -41.38 -31.69 43.46
CA SER A 602 -41.62 -31.50 42.02
C SER A 602 -42.17 -30.12 41.64
N GLN A 603 -41.79 -29.05 42.36
CA GLN A 603 -42.21 -27.68 42.05
C GLN A 603 -41.01 -26.77 41.72
N ASP A 604 -41.23 -25.84 40.79
CA ASP A 604 -40.26 -24.84 40.37
C ASP A 604 -40.33 -23.57 41.21
N TYR A 605 -39.15 -23.07 41.57
CA TYR A 605 -38.98 -21.84 42.33
C TYR A 605 -37.99 -20.94 41.63
N VAL A 606 -38.33 -19.66 41.48
CA VAL A 606 -37.46 -18.65 40.86
C VAL A 606 -36.80 -17.82 41.94
N PHE A 607 -35.48 -17.72 41.92
CA PHE A 607 -34.70 -16.96 42.89
C PHE A 607 -34.10 -15.71 42.27
N CYS A 608 -34.07 -14.62 43.02
CA CYS A 608 -33.37 -13.38 42.66
C CYS A 608 -32.69 -12.80 43.91
N ILE A 609 -31.51 -12.23 43.75
CA ILE A 609 -30.68 -11.76 44.86
C ILE A 609 -30.46 -10.27 44.75
N LYS A 610 -30.71 -9.58 45.85
CA LYS A 610 -30.38 -8.18 46.05
C LYS A 610 -29.13 -8.09 46.91
N ALA A 611 -28.09 -7.44 46.43
CA ALA A 611 -27.02 -6.91 47.25
C ALA A 611 -27.34 -5.47 47.65
N SER A 612 -27.09 -5.12 48.91
CA SER A 612 -27.17 -3.72 49.39
C SER A 612 -25.79 -3.26 49.83
N TYR A 613 -25.38 -2.10 49.35
CA TYR A 613 -24.10 -1.48 49.69
C TYR A 613 -24.20 -0.64 50.96
N ASP A 614 -23.05 -0.32 51.54
CA ASP A 614 -22.89 0.58 52.69
C ASP A 614 -23.47 1.99 52.47
N ASP A 615 -23.43 2.49 51.23
CA ASP A 615 -23.99 3.78 50.82
C ASP A 615 -25.51 3.74 50.52
N GLY A 616 -26.15 2.59 50.73
CA GLY A 616 -27.58 2.39 50.48
C GLY A 616 -27.94 2.12 49.01
N SER A 617 -26.96 2.10 48.10
CA SER A 617 -27.17 1.64 46.72
C SER A 617 -27.44 0.13 46.68
N ILE A 618 -28.06 -0.33 45.60
CA ILE A 618 -28.54 -1.70 45.48
C ILE A 618 -28.14 -2.28 44.12
N LEU A 619 -27.76 -3.56 44.13
CA LEU A 619 -27.46 -4.32 42.92
C LEU A 619 -28.29 -5.61 42.92
N TRP A 620 -28.83 -5.95 41.76
CA TRP A 620 -29.66 -7.13 41.58
C TRP A 620 -28.92 -8.16 40.73
N SER A 621 -29.06 -9.43 41.10
CA SER A 621 -28.71 -10.55 40.24
C SER A 621 -29.80 -10.78 39.22
N GLU A 622 -29.45 -11.38 38.09
CA GLU A 622 -30.45 -12.04 37.26
C GLU A 622 -31.16 -13.13 38.06
N SER A 623 -32.43 -13.36 37.72
CA SER A 623 -33.24 -14.38 38.39
C SER A 623 -32.93 -15.76 37.81
N GLN A 624 -32.84 -16.78 38.66
CA GLN A 624 -32.56 -18.16 38.26
C GLN A 624 -33.56 -19.12 38.88
N SER A 625 -34.09 -20.05 38.08
CA SER A 625 -35.08 -21.04 38.51
C SER A 625 -34.43 -22.36 38.91
N PHE A 626 -34.91 -22.96 39.99
CA PHE A 626 -34.50 -24.28 40.44
C PHE A 626 -35.73 -25.09 40.85
N SER A 627 -35.71 -26.38 40.53
CA SER A 627 -36.79 -27.32 40.79
C SER A 627 -36.39 -28.28 41.91
N THR A 628 -37.30 -28.54 42.85
CA THR A 628 -37.13 -29.65 43.80
C THR A 628 -37.30 -30.98 43.06
N LYS A 629 -36.51 -31.99 43.44
CA LYS A 629 -36.62 -33.34 42.85
C LYS A 629 -37.94 -34.01 43.26
N ALA A 630 -38.32 -35.05 42.52
CA ALA A 630 -39.45 -35.89 42.89
C ALA A 630 -39.18 -36.65 44.21
#